data_AF-A0A969U616-F1
#
_entry.id   AF-A0A969U616-F1
#
_cell.length_a   1.000
_cell.length_b   1.000
_cell.length_c   1.000
_cell.angle_alpha   90.00
_cell.angle_beta   90.00
_cell.angle_gamma   90.00
#
_symmetry.space_group_name_H-M   'P 1'
#
loop_
_entity.id
_entity.type
_entity.pdbx_description
1 polymer ?
#
loop_
_entity_poly.entity_id
_entity_poly.type
_entity_poly.pdbx_seq_one_letter_code
_entity_poly.pdbx_strand_id
1 'polypeptide(L)' 'MNKSLSKNELIHQLLNLGVQPGGVLVVHTAFSKVAPIERGPQGLIEALLDGLGAQGTLIARTLMG' A
#
# COMPACT_ATOMS: atom_id res chain seq x y z
N MET A 1 -16.49 14.54 -6.63
CA MET A 1 -16.14 13.74 -5.44
C MET A 1 -15.15 12.68 -5.86
N ASN A 2 -13.92 12.67 -5.32
CA ASN A 2 -12.97 11.60 -5.65
C ASN A 2 -13.46 10.29 -5.02
N LYS A 3 -13.59 9.24 -5.83
CA LYS A 3 -13.97 7.90 -5.37
C LYS A 3 -12.91 7.41 -4.37
N SER A 4 -13.34 6.84 -3.25
CA SER A 4 -12.44 6.15 -2.32
C SER A 4 -11.91 4.87 -2.96
N LEU A 5 -10.59 4.67 -2.92
CA LEU A 5 -9.98 3.43 -3.40
C LEU A 5 -10.25 2.29 -2.43
N SER A 6 -10.74 1.17 -2.96
CA SER A 6 -10.88 -0.08 -2.21
C SER A 6 -9.55 -0.81 -2.07
N LYS A 7 -9.48 -1.73 -1.11
CA LYS A 7 -8.28 -2.56 -0.88
C LYS A 7 -7.85 -3.33 -2.14
N ASN A 8 -8.80 -3.93 -2.86
CA ASN A 8 -8.50 -4.71 -4.06
C ASN A 8 -7.99 -3.81 -5.21
N GLU A 9 -8.58 -2.62 -5.40
CA GLU A 9 -8.09 -1.65 -6.39
C GLU A 9 -6.65 -1.23 -6.10
N LEU A 10 -6.30 -1.00 -4.83
CA LEU A 10 -4.93 -0.70 -4.42
C LEU A 10 -3.97 -1.86 -4.70
N ILE A 11 -4.34 -3.09 -4.35
CA ILE A 11 -3.52 -4.28 -4.64
C ILE A 11 -3.24 -4.38 -6.13
N HIS A 12 -4.26 -4.25 -6.98
CA HIS A 12 -4.08 -4.29 -8.44
C HIS A 12 -3.16 -3.17 -8.94
N GLN A 13 -3.29 -1.95 -8.41
CA GLN A 13 -2.39 -0.85 -8.78
C GLN A 13 -0.96 -1.11 -8.35
N LEU A 14 -0.73 -1.66 -7.15
CA LEU A 14 0.60 -2.02 -6.66
C LEU A 14 1.27 -3.08 -7.56
N LEU A 15 0.53 -4.13 -7.93
CA LEU A 15 1.03 -5.16 -8.84
C LEU A 15 1.34 -4.57 -10.22
N ASN A 16 0.49 -3.70 -10.74
CA ASN A 16 0.71 -3.02 -12.03
C ASN A 16 1.91 -2.05 -12.00
N LEU A 17 2.22 -1.45 -10.84
CA LEU A 17 3.43 -0.65 -10.63
C LEU A 17 4.70 -1.53 -10.53
N GLY A 18 4.55 -2.84 -10.48
CA GLY A 18 5.65 -3.81 -10.43
C GLY A 18 6.00 -4.30 -9.03
N VAL A 19 5.15 -4.09 -8.02
CA VAL A 19 5.32 -4.76 -6.72
C VAL A 19 5.24 -6.26 -6.94
N GLN A 20 6.27 -6.98 -6.49
CA GLN A 20 6.38 -8.42 -6.66
C GLN A 20 5.91 -9.14 -5.39
N PRO A 21 4.90 -10.03 -5.47
CA PRO A 21 4.56 -10.92 -4.36
C PRO A 21 5.77 -11.72 -3.87
N GLY A 22 5.92 -11.87 -2.56
CA GLY A 22 7.08 -12.51 -1.93
C GLY A 22 8.36 -11.66 -1.92
N GLY A 23 8.33 -10.45 -2.50
CA GLY A 23 9.47 -9.54 -2.53
C GLY A 23 9.67 -8.74 -1.24
N VAL A 24 10.71 -7.91 -1.23
CA VAL A 24 10.95 -6.89 -0.20
C VAL A 24 10.55 -5.53 -0.76
N LEU A 25 9.65 -4.83 -0.08
CA LEU A 25 9.19 -3.50 -0.47
C LEU A 25 9.52 -2.48 0.61
N VAL A 26 10.30 -1.47 0.24
CA VAL A 26 10.54 -0.30 1.09
C VAL A 26 9.58 0.80 0.68
N VAL A 27 8.78 1.29 1.63
CA VAL A 27 7.80 2.34 1.37
C VAL A 27 8.15 3.63 2.11
N HIS A 28 8.03 4.74 1.40
CA HIS A 28 7.97 6.08 1.95
C HIS A 28 6.67 6.71 1.47
N THR A 29 5.74 6.98 2.39
CA THR A 29 4.38 7.36 2.02
C THR A 29 3.95 8.63 2.75
N ALA A 30 3.33 9.53 2.00
CA ALA A 30 2.57 10.65 2.55
C ALA A 30 1.08 10.35 2.34
N PHE A 31 0.38 9.91 3.40
CA PHE A 31 -1.01 9.42 3.28
C PHE A 31 -1.95 10.44 2.63
N SER A 32 -1.76 11.74 2.92
CA SER A 32 -2.55 12.83 2.33
C SER A 32 -2.45 12.93 0.80
N LYS A 33 -1.44 12.33 0.17
CA LYS A 33 -1.26 12.31 -1.29
C LYS A 33 -1.94 11.12 -1.96
N VAL A 34 -2.28 10.08 -1.21
CA VAL A 34 -2.90 8.85 -1.73
C VAL A 34 -4.36 8.67 -1.28
N ALA A 35 -4.80 9.42 -0.28
CA ALA A 35 -6.19 9.49 0.12
C ALA A 35 -7.08 10.04 -1.04
N PRO A 36 -8.37 9.66 -1.12
CA PRO A 36 -9.12 8.83 -0.17
C PRO A 36 -8.97 7.32 -0.41
N ILE A 37 -8.82 6.58 0.70
CA ILE A 37 -8.73 5.10 0.73
C ILE A 37 -9.76 4.57 1.73
N GLU A 38 -10.45 3.48 1.39
CA GLU A 38 -11.38 2.81 2.28
C GLU A 38 -10.65 2.39 3.57
N ARG A 39 -11.27 2.63 4.73
CA ARG A 39 -10.65 2.39 6.05
C ARG A 39 -9.40 3.25 6.34
N GLY A 40 -9.17 4.29 5.54
CA GLY A 40 -8.11 5.27 5.78
C GLY A 40 -6.71 4.65 5.72
N PRO A 41 -5.77 5.07 6.60
CA PRO A 41 -4.41 4.55 6.60
C PRO A 41 -4.32 3.04 6.80
N GLN A 42 -5.25 2.45 7.55
CA GLN A 42 -5.27 1.01 7.77
C GLN A 42 -5.51 0.24 6.46
N GLY A 43 -6.43 0.71 5.61
CA GLY A 43 -6.68 0.08 4.32
C GLY A 43 -5.45 0.09 3.39
N LEU A 44 -4.62 1.14 3.48
CA LEU A 44 -3.35 1.20 2.75
C LEU A 44 -2.35 0.15 3.24
N ILE A 45 -2.17 0.01 4.55
CA ILE A 45 -1.24 -0.98 5.10
C ILE A 45 -1.69 -2.39 4.77
N GLU A 46 -2.98 -2.69 4.88
CA GLU A 46 -3.53 -3.99 4.51
C GLU A 46 -3.34 -4.29 3.02
N ALA A 47 -3.57 -3.32 2.12
CA ALA A 47 -3.32 -3.52 0.70
C ALA A 47 -1.84 -3.78 0.38
N LEU A 48 -0.91 -3.10 1.07
CA LEU A 48 0.53 -3.33 0.91
C LEU A 48 0.93 -4.74 1.37
N LEU A 49 0.45 -5.18 2.53
CA LEU A 49 0.71 -6.51 3.06
C LEU A 49 0.08 -7.60 2.17
N ASP A 50 -1.17 -7.43 1.74
CA ASP A 50 -1.86 -8.39 0.88
C ASP A 50 -1.21 -8.47 -0.52
N GLY A 51 -0.76 -7.34 -1.09
CA GLY A 51 -0.06 -7.31 -2.38
C GLY A 51 1.31 -8.00 -2.34
N LEU A 52 1.98 -7.97 -1.18
CA LEU A 52 3.23 -8.70 -0.94
C LEU A 52 2.99 -10.17 -0.62
N GLY A 53 1.85 -10.51 -0.03
CA GLY A 53 1.52 -11.86 0.42
C GLY A 53 2.36 -12.32 1.62
N ALA A 54 2.07 -13.53 2.10
CA ALA A 54 2.63 -14.07 3.34
C ALA A 54 4.16 -14.22 3.38
N GLN A 55 4.81 -14.29 2.21
CA GLN A 55 6.26 -14.41 2.09
C GLN A 55 6.98 -13.08 1.84
N GLY A 56 6.24 -12.00 1.64
CA GLY A 56 6.82 -10.69 1.37
C GLY A 56 7.21 -9.95 2.64
N THR A 57 8.09 -8.98 2.50
CA THR A 57 8.55 -8.12 3.60
C THR A 57 8.24 -6.66 3.30
N LEU A 58 7.49 -6.02 4.20
CA LEU A 58 7.22 -4.59 4.14
C LEU A 58 8.15 -3.84 5.10
N ILE A 59 8.88 -2.86 4.59
CA ILE A 59 9.71 -1.95 5.38
C ILE A 59 9.14 -0.54 5.24
N ALA A 60 8.70 0.05 6.35
CA ALA A 60 8.19 1.41 6.40
C ALA A 60 9.18 2.34 7.11
N ARG A 61 9.32 3.57 6.59
CA ARG A 61 10.09 4.61 7.28
C ARG A 61 9.26 5.18 8.44
N THR A 62 9.72 4.97 9.67
CA THR A 62 9.07 5.43 10.91
C THR A 62 9.59 6.79 11.42
N LEU A 63 10.79 7.19 10.99
CA LEU A 63 11.41 8.48 11.34
C LEU A 63 11.26 9.49 10.20
N MET A 64 10.83 10.70 10.53
CA MET A 64 10.74 11.82 9.60
C MET A 64 12.09 12.51 9.48
N GLY A 65 12.45 12.92 8.26
CA GLY A 65 13.53 13.87 7.98
C GLY A 65 12.93 15.10 7.30
#